data_AF-A0A4Q9XLW6-F1
#
_entry.id   AF-A0A4Q9XLW6-F1
#
_cell.length_a   1.000
_cell.length_b   1.000
_cell.length_c   1.000
_cell.angle_alpha   90.00
_cell.angle_beta   90.00
_cell.angle_gamma   90.00
#
_symmetry.space_group_name_H-M   'P 1'
#
loop_
_entity.id
_entity.type
_entity.pdbx_description
1 polymer ?
#
loop_
_entity_poly.entity_id
_entity_poly.type
_entity_poly.pdbx_seq_one_letter_code
_entity_poly.pdbx_strand_id
1 'polypeptide(L)'
;MNYFVAVCVSYLFIFLRAGQQINVIRGYYRRIPLYSFAIAFCEVTAVHLIVQDTVWIAIPLGAGGCLGAWHAMKMNKVVRGDRTI
;
A
#
# COMPACT_ATOMS: atom_id res chain seq x y z
N MET A 1 20.68 -2.81 0.23
CA MET A 1 20.00 -1.58 -0.24
C MET A 1 18.59 -1.86 -0.75
N ASN A 2 18.36 -2.98 -1.44
CA ASN A 2 17.05 -3.38 -1.98
C ASN A 2 15.96 -3.65 -0.93
N TYR A 3 16.30 -4.23 0.23
CA TYR A 3 15.31 -4.57 1.26
C TYR A 3 14.55 -3.36 1.82
N PHE A 4 15.24 -2.23 2.03
CA PHE A 4 14.58 -1.01 2.51
C PHE A 4 13.63 -0.45 1.45
N VAL A 5 14.07 -0.45 0.18
CA VAL A 5 13.22 -0.05 -0.95
C VAL A 5 12.00 -0.97 -1.05
N ALA A 6 12.17 -2.28 -0.85
CA ALA A 6 11.06 -3.24 -0.84
C ALA A 6 10.04 -2.94 0.27
N VAL A 7 10.48 -2.61 1.49
CA VAL A 7 9.58 -2.17 2.57
C VAL A 7 8.80 -0.93 2.14
N CYS A 8 9.46 0.10 1.61
CA CYS A 8 8.81 1.34 1.20
C CYS A 8 7.82 1.15 0.04
N VAL A 9 8.20 0.36 -0.97
CA VAL A 9 7.35 0.07 -2.12
C VAL A 9 6.14 -0.74 -1.70
N SER A 10 6.31 -1.79 -0.89
CA SER A 10 5.20 -2.59 -0.37
C SER A 10 4.27 -1.77 0.53
N TYR A 11 4.84 -0.92 1.38
CA TYR A 11 4.09 0.01 2.20
C TYR A 11 3.20 0.92 1.35
N LEU A 12 3.77 1.60 0.35
CA LEU A 12 3.01 2.48 -0.53
C LEU A 12 1.96 1.71 -1.33
N PHE A 13 2.31 0.54 -1.86
CA PHE A 13 1.42 -0.30 -2.65
C PHE A 13 0.16 -0.69 -1.87
N ILE A 14 0.33 -1.23 -0.66
CA ILE A 14 -0.80 -1.66 0.17
C ILE A 14 -1.58 -0.45 0.71
N PHE A 15 -0.90 0.64 1.09
CA PHE A 15 -1.55 1.88 1.49
C PHE A 15 -2.46 2.43 0.39
N LEU A 16 -1.98 2.46 -0.86
CA LEU A 16 -2.76 2.92 -2.01
C LEU A 16 -3.95 2.01 -2.31
N ARG A 17 -3.77 0.68 -2.23
CA ARG A 17 -4.88 -0.28 -2.39
C ARG A 17 -5.96 -0.08 -1.33
N ALA A 18 -5.57 0.02 -0.06
CA ALA A 18 -6.51 0.28 1.04
C ALA A 18 -7.20 1.64 0.88
N GLY A 19 -6.46 2.68 0.49
CA GLY A 19 -7.01 4.00 0.18
C GLY A 19 -8.02 3.98 -0.97
N GLN A 20 -7.74 3.23 -2.04
CA GLN A 20 -8.70 3.05 -3.14
C GLN A 20 -9.97 2.33 -2.67
N GLN A 21 -9.85 1.28 -1.85
CA GLN A 21 -11.01 0.60 -1.26
C GLN A 21 -11.86 1.56 -0.41
N ILE A 22 -11.23 2.40 0.41
CA ILE A 22 -11.93 3.42 1.20
C ILE A 22 -12.66 4.43 0.29
N ASN A 23 -12.02 4.89 -0.79
CA ASN A 23 -12.63 5.81 -1.74
C ASN A 23 -13.83 5.19 -2.47
N VAL A 24 -13.77 3.89 -2.81
CA VAL A 24 -14.90 3.14 -3.39
C VAL A 24 -16.06 3.08 -2.40
N ILE A 25 -15.80 2.71 -1.14
CA ILE A 25 -16.83 2.65 -0.07
C ILE A 25 -17.48 4.03 0.14
N ARG A 26 -16.72 5.11 0.00
CA ARG A 26 -17.21 6.50 0.15
C ARG A 26 -17.82 7.09 -1.13
N GLY A 27 -17.87 6.36 -2.24
CA GLY A 27 -18.44 6.82 -3.51
C GLY A 27 -17.58 7.82 -4.30
N TYR A 28 -16.30 7.99 -3.96
CA TYR A 28 -15.40 8.94 -4.64
C TYR A 28 -14.70 8.32 -5.86
N TYR A 29 -15.48 8.01 -6.90
CA TYR A 29 -14.97 7.31 -8.10
C TYR A 29 -14.00 8.14 -8.96
N ARG A 30 -14.06 9.48 -8.90
CA ARG A 30 -13.20 10.36 -9.70
C ARG A 30 -11.70 10.17 -9.41
N ARG A 31 -11.34 9.64 -8.23
CA ARG A 31 -9.95 9.42 -7.83
C ARG A 31 -9.42 8.03 -8.23
N ILE A 32 -10.30 7.09 -8.59
CA ILE A 32 -9.92 5.70 -8.91
C ILE A 32 -8.83 5.58 -9.99
N PRO A 33 -8.89 6.34 -11.11
CA PRO A 33 -7.86 6.24 -12.14
C PRO A 33 -6.47 6.57 -11.61
N LEU A 34 -6.36 7.63 -10.78
CA LEU A 34 -5.10 8.07 -10.21
C LEU A 34 -4.50 7.01 -9.26
N TYR A 35 -5.32 6.44 -8.38
CA TYR A 35 -4.88 5.34 -7.50
C TYR A 35 -4.47 4.11 -8.31
N SER A 36 -5.20 3.79 -9.38
CA SER A 36 -4.92 2.61 -10.21
C SER A 36 -3.57 2.73 -10.93
N PHE A 37 -3.25 3.90 -11.49
CA PHE A 37 -1.93 4.15 -12.07
C PHE A 37 -0.80 4.11 -11.04
N ALA A 38 -1.00 4.69 -9.86
CA ALA A 38 -0.01 4.66 -8.79
C ALA A 38 0.24 3.23 -8.27
N ILE A 39 -0.82 2.43 -8.13
CA ILE A 39 -0.72 1.01 -7.75
C ILE A 39 0.04 0.23 -8.82
N ALA A 40 -0.28 0.41 -10.10
CA ALA A 40 0.42 -0.28 -11.19
C ALA A 40 1.93 0.05 -11.20
N PHE A 41 2.30 1.31 -10.97
CA PHE A 41 3.71 1.71 -10.87
C PHE A 41 4.43 1.01 -9.70
N CYS A 42 3.81 1.00 -8.51
CA CYS A 42 4.34 0.27 -7.36
C CYS A 42 4.42 -1.25 -7.60
N GLU A 43 3.47 -1.83 -8.34
CA GLU A 43 3.47 -3.26 -8.69
C GLU A 43 4.66 -3.62 -9.58
N VAL A 44 4.87 -2.86 -10.65
CA VAL A 44 6.02 -3.06 -11.56
C VAL A 44 7.34 -2.91 -10.80
N THR A 45 7.43 -1.91 -9.92
CA THR A 45 8.63 -1.68 -9.10
C THR A 45 8.87 -2.83 -8.11
N ALA A 46 7.81 -3.35 -7.48
CA ALA A 46 7.91 -4.50 -6.57
C ALA A 46 8.35 -5.77 -7.31
N VAL A 47 7.77 -6.04 -8.50
CA VAL A 47 8.17 -7.19 -9.32
C VAL A 47 9.63 -7.09 -9.75
N HIS A 48 10.08 -5.90 -10.16
CA HIS A 48 11.48 -5.69 -10.52
C HIS A 48 12.44 -5.98 -9.36
N LEU A 49 12.09 -5.56 -8.14
CA LEU A 49 12.86 -5.86 -6.93
C LEU A 49 12.86 -7.36 -6.60
N ILE A 50 11.73 -8.04 -6.77
CA ILE A 50 11.63 -9.49 -6.51
C ILE A 50 12.50 -10.28 -7.49
N VAL A 51 12.53 -9.90 -8.78
CA VAL A 51 13.30 -10.59 -9.82
C VAL A 51 14.81 -10.47 -9.57
N GLN A 52 15.27 -9.39 -8.94
CA GLN A 52 16.69 -9.15 -8.68
C GLN A 52 17.19 -9.75 -7.35
N ASP A 53 16.29 -10.23 -6.49
CA ASP A 53 16.63 -10.66 -5.13
C ASP A 53 16.16 -12.09 -4.82
N THR A 54 16.49 -12.57 -3.62
CA THR A 54 16.09 -13.90 -3.16
C THR A 54 14.72 -13.90 -2.46
N VAL A 55 14.14 -15.09 -2.29
CA VAL A 55 12.82 -15.31 -1.64
C VAL A 55 12.71 -14.63 -0.26
N TRP A 56 13.83 -14.40 0.41
CA TRP A 56 13.90 -13.69 1.70
C TRP A 56 13.38 -12.24 1.65
N ILE A 57 13.25 -11.63 0.46
CA ILE A 57 12.64 -10.31 0.29
C ILE A 57 11.15 -10.28 0.67
N ALA A 58 10.50 -11.44 0.76
CA ALA A 58 9.11 -11.56 1.21
C ALA A 58 8.87 -11.02 2.62
N ILE A 59 9.85 -11.15 3.53
CA ILE A 59 9.73 -10.67 4.91
C ILE A 59 9.60 -9.14 4.96
N PRO A 60 10.53 -8.35 4.39
CA PRO A 60 10.39 -6.89 4.36
C PRO A 60 9.18 -6.43 3.53
N LEU A 61 8.82 -7.12 2.45
CA LEU A 61 7.58 -6.83 1.72
C LEU A 61 6.35 -7.01 2.62
N GLY A 62 6.27 -8.10 3.39
CA GLY A 62 5.19 -8.36 4.33
C GLY A 62 5.12 -7.31 5.45
N ALA A 63 6.26 -6.95 6.02
CA ALA A 63 6.34 -5.92 7.06
C ALA A 63 5.88 -4.54 6.55
N GLY A 64 6.34 -4.13 5.37
CA GLY A 64 5.91 -2.88 4.73
C GLY A 64 4.42 -2.88 4.45
N GLY A 65 3.88 -3.98 3.91
CA GLY A 65 2.47 -4.12 3.60
C GLY A 65 1.57 -4.03 4.83
N CYS A 66 1.96 -4.67 5.94
CA CYS A 66 1.24 -4.59 7.21
C CYS A 66 1.17 -3.15 7.73
N LEU A 67 2.29 -2.44 7.72
CA LEU A 67 2.35 -1.03 8.12
C LEU A 67 1.52 -0.13 7.20
N GLY A 68 1.53 -0.38 5.89
CA GLY A 68 0.75 0.37 4.91
C GLY A 68 -0.75 0.23 5.14
N ALA A 69 -1.22 -1.01 5.36
CA ALA A 69 -2.61 -1.30 5.68
C ALA A 69 -3.03 -0.66 7.00
N TRP A 70 -2.23 -0.81 8.05
CA TRP A 70 -2.52 -0.21 9.35
C TRP A 70 -2.59 1.32 9.25
N HIS A 71 -1.65 1.96 8.56
CA HIS A 71 -1.68 3.40 8.38
C HIS A 71 -2.94 3.85 7.63
N ALA A 72 -3.30 3.19 6.53
CA ALA A 72 -4.50 3.53 5.77
C ALA A 72 -5.78 3.40 6.61
N MET A 73 -5.89 2.34 7.41
CA MET A 73 -7.02 2.16 8.34
C MET A 73 -7.04 3.21 9.44
N LYS A 74 -5.87 3.56 10.02
CA LYS A 74 -5.75 4.61 11.03
C LYS A 74 -6.16 5.97 10.46
N MET A 75 -5.72 6.32 9.25
CA MET A 75 -6.17 7.55 8.57
C MET A 75 -7.66 7.53 8.30
N ASN A 76 -8.21 6.42 7.83
CA ASN A 76 -9.66 6.30 7.64
C ASN A 76 -10.42 6.52 8.96
N LYS A 77 -9.93 5.96 10.06
CA LYS A 77 -10.49 6.11 11.40
C LYS A 77 -10.44 7.56 11.89
N VAL A 78 -9.29 8.23 11.74
CA VAL A 78 -9.17 9.67 12.06
C VAL A 78 -10.17 10.50 11.26
N VAL A 79 -10.32 10.21 9.96
CA VAL A 79 -11.27 10.94 9.10
C VAL A 79 -12.74 10.60 9.41
N ARG A 80 -13.04 9.40 9.94
CA ARG A 80 -14.39 9.02 10.38
C ARG A 80 -14.72 9.49 11.81
N GLY A 81 -13.73 9.88 12.61
CA GLY A 81 -13.94 10.32 14.00
C GLY A 81 -14.21 9.18 15.01
N ASP A 82 -14.10 7.91 14.60
CA ASP A 82 -14.38 6.75 15.45
C ASP A 82 -13.22 6.44 16.42
N ARG A 83 -13.52 6.28 17.71
CA ARG A 83 -12.54 6.09 18.82
C ARG A 83 -12.40 4.64 19.34
N THR A 84 -12.85 3.61 18.65
CA THR A 84 -12.74 2.21 19.16
C THR A 84 -11.66 1.42 18.44
N ILE A 85 -10.73 0.86 19.24
CA ILE A 85 -9.60 0.00 18.81
C ILE A 85 -10.14 -1.41 18.55
#